data_AF-A0A345T2R1-F1
#
_entry.id   AF-A0A345T2R1-F1
#
_cell.length_a   1.000
_cell.length_b   1.000
_cell.length_c   1.000
_cell.angle_alpha   90.00
_cell.angle_beta   90.00
_cell.angle_gamma   90.00
#
_symmetry.space_group_name_H-M   'P 1'
#
loop_
_entity.id
_entity.type
_entity.pdbx_description
1 polymer ?
#
loop_
_entity_poly.entity_id
_entity_poly.type
_entity_poly.pdbx_seq_one_letter_code
_entity_poly.pdbx_strand_id
1 'polypeptide(L)'
;MSDMMELDDADFENAHSGFKATSQKARDRHTHFRTGSARRRRSGGKGGAFGHLVGAIERVEDVLDDGLGKVTGHLDSIADRVKQHHRNTKQTDQHHRTELDSLDRQHDTRGIGHGGGEGSGSGGSGNGGSGNGGSGNGGGQGGGGGHTPTFFVDDDGQVHQLKNGKLSQVTGTTGTHLDSVTSNGKVNDPTAKEKQAYSTNQRTRKRVGNDDPDVVQSRRLTEPSDLSLAVENVRRAKQDYSKGNNYASLRYVGEDGKDYILVGRSSNKRNHSERSIGYPLVKGGQEHGIDGLYTERRPCQSGSTCERWLYMYVQDPDHNPNLDVTHGVQYDSSVKDKGLRNAPFQRYMDQLVSDHAGGNHRGTAGTTNFD
;
A
#
# COMPACT_ATOMS: atom_id res chain seq x y z
N MET A 1 1.00 -23.13 -29.96
CA MET A 1 0.61 -21.85 -29.32
C MET A 1 1.83 -21.19 -28.67
N SER A 2 2.99 -21.18 -29.33
CA SER A 2 4.24 -20.64 -28.76
C SER A 2 4.73 -19.35 -29.43
N ASP A 3 3.98 -18.80 -30.38
CA ASP A 3 4.25 -17.48 -31.00
C ASP A 3 3.55 -16.32 -30.28
N MET A 4 3.08 -16.52 -29.04
CA MET A 4 2.33 -15.51 -28.32
C MET A 4 3.25 -14.70 -27.39
N MET A 5 3.72 -13.55 -27.92
CA MET A 5 4.33 -12.43 -27.19
C MET A 5 5.64 -12.73 -26.46
N GLU A 6 6.70 -13.12 -27.17
CA GLU A 6 8.03 -12.64 -26.78
C GLU A 6 8.08 -11.15 -27.12
N LEU A 7 7.70 -10.29 -26.18
CA LEU A 7 8.16 -8.91 -26.20
C LEU A 7 9.68 -8.98 -26.12
N ASP A 8 10.35 -8.63 -27.22
CA ASP A 8 11.78 -8.80 -27.29
C ASP A 8 12.46 -7.93 -26.22
N ASP A 9 13.53 -8.43 -25.61
CA ASP A 9 14.30 -7.72 -24.58
C ASP A 9 14.78 -6.33 -25.07
N ALA A 10 14.97 -6.16 -26.38
CA ALA A 10 15.36 -4.92 -27.01
C ALA A 10 14.20 -3.91 -27.09
N ASP A 11 12.95 -4.30 -27.31
CA ASP A 11 11.78 -3.40 -27.25
C ASP A 11 11.64 -2.79 -25.85
N PHE A 12 11.90 -3.61 -24.83
CA PHE A 12 11.91 -3.17 -23.45
C PHE A 12 13.05 -2.17 -23.16
N GLU A 13 14.28 -2.50 -23.57
CA GLU A 13 15.44 -1.61 -23.41
C GLU A 13 15.30 -0.32 -24.24
N ASN A 14 14.66 -0.38 -25.41
CA ASN A 14 14.31 0.77 -26.24
C ASN A 14 13.29 1.68 -25.52
N ALA A 15 12.26 1.11 -24.90
CA ALA A 15 11.30 1.89 -24.13
C ALA A 15 11.96 2.56 -22.90
N HIS A 16 12.73 1.79 -22.12
CA HIS A 16 13.41 2.29 -20.93
C HIS A 16 14.46 3.38 -21.26
N SER A 17 15.26 3.17 -22.31
CA SER A 17 16.22 4.18 -22.79
C SER A 17 15.51 5.42 -23.35
N GLY A 18 14.37 5.26 -24.02
CA GLY A 18 13.53 6.36 -24.50
C GLY A 18 13.01 7.26 -23.37
N PHE A 19 12.53 6.66 -22.27
CA PHE A 19 12.10 7.42 -21.08
C PHE A 19 13.26 8.17 -20.43
N LYS A 20 14.43 7.53 -20.29
CA LYS A 20 15.64 8.18 -19.74
C LYS A 20 16.12 9.34 -20.62
N ALA A 21 16.17 9.13 -21.94
CA ALA A 21 16.56 10.18 -22.88
C ALA A 21 15.59 11.38 -22.83
N THR A 22 14.29 11.11 -22.69
CA THR A 22 13.26 12.16 -22.54
C THR A 22 13.40 12.90 -21.22
N SER A 23 13.62 12.19 -20.10
CA SER A 23 13.88 12.78 -18.78
C SER A 23 15.12 13.67 -18.82
N GLN A 24 16.22 13.20 -19.44
CA GLN A 24 17.44 13.99 -19.57
C GLN A 24 17.25 15.24 -20.42
N LYS A 25 16.60 15.14 -21.59
CA LYS A 25 16.26 16.32 -22.43
C LYS A 25 15.41 17.35 -21.66
N ALA A 26 14.48 16.88 -20.83
CA ALA A 26 13.68 17.77 -20.00
C ALA A 26 14.53 18.48 -18.92
N ARG A 27 15.46 17.79 -18.27
CA ARG A 27 16.43 18.39 -17.32
C ARG A 27 17.37 19.39 -17.99
N ASP A 28 17.84 19.09 -19.20
CA ASP A 28 18.73 19.98 -19.94
C ASP A 28 17.99 21.28 -20.31
N ARG A 29 16.75 21.17 -20.81
CA ARG A 29 15.89 22.34 -21.09
C ARG A 29 15.58 23.14 -19.83
N HIS A 30 15.33 22.46 -18.72
CA HIS A 30 15.10 23.07 -17.40
C HIS A 30 16.33 23.87 -16.94
N THR A 31 17.53 23.30 -17.08
CA THR A 31 18.79 23.97 -16.77
C THR A 31 19.03 25.19 -17.67
N HIS A 32 18.73 25.10 -18.96
CA HIS A 32 18.80 26.23 -19.88
C HIS A 32 17.82 27.35 -19.51
N PHE A 33 16.60 27.00 -19.11
CA PHE A 33 15.60 27.97 -18.65
C PHE A 33 16.09 28.71 -17.41
N ARG A 34 16.61 27.99 -16.42
CA ARG A 34 17.12 28.52 -15.15
C ARG A 34 18.36 29.41 -15.33
N THR A 35 19.26 29.04 -16.24
CA THR A 35 20.43 29.88 -16.55
C THR A 35 20.04 31.14 -17.32
N GLY A 36 19.05 31.05 -18.21
CA GLY A 36 18.46 32.19 -18.90
C GLY A 36 17.78 33.19 -17.96
N SER A 37 16.99 32.70 -17.00
CA SER A 37 16.34 33.57 -15.99
C SER A 37 17.36 34.23 -15.06
N ALA A 38 18.38 33.50 -14.60
CA ALA A 38 19.46 34.06 -13.79
C ALA A 38 20.21 35.21 -14.50
N ARG A 39 20.38 35.13 -15.82
CA ARG A 39 21.00 36.19 -16.62
C ARG A 39 20.09 37.43 -16.73
N ARG A 40 18.78 37.24 -16.91
CA ARG A 40 17.78 38.34 -16.91
C ARG A 40 17.71 39.05 -15.55
N ARG A 41 17.79 38.31 -14.45
CA ARG A 41 17.85 38.86 -13.08
C ARG A 41 19.05 39.78 -12.84
N ARG A 42 20.17 39.54 -13.52
CA ARG A 42 21.39 40.38 -13.40
C ARG A 42 21.35 41.64 -14.27
N SER A 43 20.53 41.68 -15.33
CA SER A 43 20.44 42.81 -16.26
C SER A 43 19.30 43.79 -15.97
N GLY A 44 18.33 43.42 -15.12
CA GLY A 44 17.21 44.30 -14.75
C GLY A 44 17.58 45.23 -13.60
N GLY A 45 17.77 46.53 -13.90
CA GLY A 45 18.05 47.56 -12.90
C GLY A 45 16.96 47.65 -11.83
N LYS A 46 17.36 47.62 -10.55
CA LYS A 46 16.48 47.80 -9.39
C LYS A 46 16.03 49.26 -9.28
N GLY A 47 14.91 49.62 -9.88
CA GLY A 47 14.28 50.92 -9.60
C GLY A 47 13.36 51.42 -10.72
N GLY A 48 12.13 50.92 -10.76
CA GLY A 48 11.09 51.45 -11.64
C GLY A 48 9.86 50.56 -11.71
N ALA A 49 8.79 51.04 -12.37
CA ALA A 49 7.52 50.31 -12.57
C ALA A 49 7.70 48.90 -13.19
N PHE A 50 8.84 48.65 -13.86
CA PHE A 50 9.24 47.33 -14.35
C PHE A 50 9.53 46.30 -13.25
N GLY A 51 9.79 46.71 -12.00
CA GLY A 51 10.06 45.79 -10.88
C GLY A 51 8.86 44.91 -10.51
N HIS A 52 7.63 45.44 -10.63
CA HIS A 52 6.42 44.65 -10.40
C HIS A 52 6.19 43.61 -11.49
N LEU A 53 6.51 43.94 -12.74
CA LEU A 53 6.43 43.00 -13.86
C LEU A 53 7.49 41.89 -13.71
N VAL A 54 8.72 42.23 -13.31
CA VAL A 54 9.78 41.26 -13.02
C VAL A 54 9.36 40.31 -11.90
N GLY A 55 8.79 40.81 -10.80
CA GLY A 55 8.31 39.96 -9.71
C GLY A 55 7.12 39.05 -10.09
N ALA A 56 6.27 39.47 -11.03
CA ALA A 56 5.21 38.62 -11.57
C ALA A 56 5.78 37.49 -12.45
N ILE A 57 6.77 37.80 -13.28
CA ILE A 57 7.48 36.82 -14.11
C ILE A 57 8.22 35.81 -13.23
N GLU A 58 8.87 36.24 -12.15
CA GLU A 58 9.57 35.33 -11.23
C GLU A 58 8.64 34.30 -10.58
N ARG A 59 7.44 34.71 -10.16
CA ARG A 59 6.45 33.76 -9.62
C ARG A 59 5.98 32.75 -10.67
N VAL A 60 5.85 33.16 -11.92
CA VAL A 60 5.50 32.24 -13.02
C VAL A 60 6.67 31.29 -13.29
N GLU A 61 7.91 31.78 -13.29
CA GLU A 61 9.12 30.95 -13.45
C GLU A 61 9.23 29.91 -12.33
N ASP A 62 8.96 30.26 -11.08
CA ASP A 62 9.01 29.32 -9.94
C ASP A 62 7.94 28.21 -10.04
N VAL A 63 6.73 28.55 -10.49
CA VAL A 63 5.66 27.56 -10.73
C VAL A 63 6.02 26.61 -11.87
N LEU A 64 6.67 27.12 -12.93
CA LEU A 64 7.16 26.31 -14.04
C LEU A 64 8.34 25.41 -13.61
N ASP A 65 9.22 25.91 -12.74
CA ASP A 65 10.36 25.16 -12.17
C ASP A 65 9.87 23.93 -11.39
N ASP A 66 8.90 24.14 -10.51
CA ASP A 66 8.26 23.08 -9.72
C ASP A 66 7.50 22.08 -10.60
N GLY A 67 6.76 22.58 -11.61
CA GLY A 67 6.04 21.74 -12.56
C GLY A 67 6.96 20.81 -13.37
N LEU A 68 8.07 21.35 -13.91
CA LEU A 68 9.05 20.57 -14.66
C LEU A 68 9.81 19.58 -13.77
N GLY A 69 10.12 19.95 -12.53
CA GLY A 69 10.70 19.04 -11.54
C GLY A 69 9.79 17.84 -11.25
N LYS A 70 8.47 18.07 -11.12
CA LYS A 70 7.50 16.98 -10.92
C LYS A 70 7.41 16.06 -12.14
N VAL A 71 7.34 16.61 -13.35
CA VAL A 71 7.26 15.83 -14.59
C VAL A 71 8.49 14.94 -14.77
N THR A 72 9.70 15.47 -14.56
CA THR A 72 10.94 14.69 -14.64
C THR A 72 10.97 13.57 -13.59
N GLY A 73 10.58 13.85 -12.35
CA GLY A 73 10.46 12.83 -11.31
C GLY A 73 9.44 11.72 -11.65
N HIS A 74 8.32 12.08 -12.29
CA HIS A 74 7.35 11.09 -12.78
C HIS A 74 7.91 10.21 -13.90
N LEU A 75 8.66 10.79 -14.85
CA LEU A 75 9.30 10.05 -15.93
C LEU A 75 10.34 9.04 -15.40
N ASP A 76 11.16 9.46 -14.42
CA ASP A 76 12.12 8.56 -13.78
C ASP A 76 11.41 7.40 -13.05
N SER A 77 10.32 7.70 -12.33
CA SER A 77 9.51 6.68 -11.66
C SER A 77 8.84 5.70 -12.63
N ILE A 78 8.44 6.16 -13.82
CA ILE A 78 7.93 5.27 -14.88
C ILE A 78 9.05 4.37 -15.38
N ALA A 79 10.23 4.92 -15.69
CA ALA A 79 11.39 4.14 -16.15
C ALA A 79 11.79 3.06 -15.13
N ASP A 80 11.82 3.39 -13.84
CA ASP A 80 12.13 2.43 -12.77
C ASP A 80 11.07 1.32 -12.63
N ARG A 81 9.78 1.67 -12.75
CA ARG A 81 8.69 0.68 -12.70
C ARG A 81 8.71 -0.26 -13.90
N VAL A 82 8.95 0.29 -15.08
CA VAL A 82 9.15 -0.47 -16.32
C VAL A 82 10.31 -1.45 -16.08
N LYS A 83 11.47 -0.99 -15.58
CA LYS A 83 12.63 -1.86 -15.27
C LYS A 83 12.33 -2.93 -14.21
N GLN A 84 11.55 -2.59 -13.20
CA GLN A 84 11.16 -3.55 -12.16
C GLN A 84 10.22 -4.62 -12.71
N HIS A 85 9.23 -4.24 -13.51
CA HIS A 85 8.30 -5.16 -14.15
C HIS A 85 9.05 -6.19 -14.99
N HIS A 86 10.02 -5.74 -15.80
CA HIS A 86 10.86 -6.63 -16.61
C HIS A 86 11.62 -7.66 -15.79
N ARG A 87 12.25 -7.23 -14.69
CA ARG A 87 12.95 -8.15 -13.79
C ARG A 87 12.02 -9.19 -13.19
N ASN A 88 10.81 -8.79 -12.80
CA ASN A 88 9.82 -9.70 -12.27
C ASN A 88 9.37 -10.71 -13.34
N THR A 89 9.08 -10.26 -14.57
CA THR A 89 8.71 -11.16 -15.69
C THR A 89 9.82 -12.17 -15.97
N LYS A 90 11.09 -11.73 -16.06
CA LYS A 90 12.23 -12.63 -16.23
C LYS A 90 12.36 -13.67 -15.13
N GLN A 91 12.10 -13.30 -13.87
CA GLN A 91 12.12 -14.23 -12.75
C GLN A 91 10.99 -15.26 -12.85
N THR A 92 9.78 -14.83 -13.22
CA THR A 92 8.65 -15.74 -13.46
C THR A 92 8.94 -16.71 -14.59
N ASP A 93 9.52 -16.25 -15.71
CA ASP A 93 9.86 -17.11 -16.84
C ASP A 93 10.96 -18.11 -16.49
N GLN A 94 11.96 -17.69 -15.72
CA GLN A 94 12.98 -18.59 -15.19
C GLN A 94 12.37 -19.65 -14.28
N HIS A 95 11.45 -19.26 -13.39
CA HIS A 95 10.74 -20.19 -12.53
C HIS A 95 9.95 -21.23 -13.35
N HIS A 96 9.13 -20.80 -14.31
CA HIS A 96 8.38 -21.70 -15.18
C HIS A 96 9.30 -22.63 -15.99
N ARG A 97 10.43 -22.14 -16.50
CA ARG A 97 11.42 -22.99 -17.18
C ARG A 97 11.98 -24.06 -16.24
N THR A 98 12.38 -23.69 -15.01
CA THR A 98 12.87 -24.67 -14.03
C THR A 98 11.81 -25.70 -13.63
N GLU A 99 10.54 -25.28 -13.56
CA GLU A 99 9.42 -26.17 -13.26
C GLU A 99 9.16 -27.16 -14.40
N LEU A 100 9.14 -26.70 -15.65
CA LEU A 100 9.02 -27.55 -16.84
C LEU A 100 10.19 -28.55 -16.95
N ASP A 101 11.42 -28.10 -16.74
CA ASP A 101 12.60 -28.99 -16.72
C ASP A 101 12.51 -30.05 -15.62
N SER A 102 11.93 -29.69 -14.47
CA SER A 102 11.73 -30.63 -13.37
C SER A 102 10.66 -31.68 -13.68
N LEU A 103 9.59 -31.29 -14.38
CA LEU A 103 8.54 -32.19 -14.82
C LEU A 103 9.04 -33.18 -15.87
N ASP A 104 9.87 -32.72 -16.82
CA ASP A 104 10.45 -33.58 -17.86
C ASP A 104 11.34 -34.68 -17.25
N ARG A 105 12.19 -34.33 -16.28
CA ARG A 105 13.00 -35.31 -15.54
C ARG A 105 12.17 -36.32 -14.72
N GLN A 106 11.01 -35.91 -14.22
CA GLN A 106 10.09 -36.84 -13.54
C GLN A 106 9.42 -37.81 -14.51
N HIS A 107 9.21 -37.41 -15.77
CA HIS A 107 8.70 -38.30 -16.81
C HIS A 107 9.75 -39.33 -17.25
N ASP A 108 11.01 -38.93 -17.40
CA ASP A 108 12.10 -39.87 -17.76
C ASP A 108 12.37 -40.92 -16.68
N THR A 109 12.28 -40.54 -15.40
CA THR A 109 12.51 -41.48 -14.28
C THR A 109 11.37 -42.48 -14.08
N ARG A 110 10.17 -42.23 -14.63
CA ARG A 110 9.05 -43.19 -14.62
C ARG A 110 9.03 -44.11 -15.86
N GLY A 111 9.85 -43.84 -16.88
CA GLY A 111 9.92 -44.62 -18.12
C GLY A 111 10.83 -45.86 -18.08
N ILE A 112 11.67 -46.01 -17.06
CA ILE A 112 12.62 -47.14 -16.93
C ILE A 112 12.14 -48.06 -15.81
N GLY A 113 11.13 -48.88 -16.10
CA GLY A 113 10.53 -49.77 -15.09
C GLY A 113 9.61 -50.85 -15.66
N HIS A 114 10.00 -51.50 -16.75
CA HIS A 114 9.34 -52.72 -17.19
C HIS A 114 10.37 -53.75 -17.69
N GLY A 115 10.59 -54.80 -16.88
CA GLY A 115 11.41 -55.94 -17.30
C GLY A 115 11.92 -56.83 -16.16
N GLY A 116 11.01 -57.62 -15.56
CA GLY A 116 11.27 -59.01 -15.13
C GLY A 116 12.10 -59.28 -13.87
N GLY A 117 11.57 -60.14 -12.99
CA GLY A 117 12.38 -60.91 -12.04
C GLY A 117 11.68 -61.26 -10.73
N GLU A 118 11.03 -62.42 -10.72
CA GLU A 118 10.44 -63.08 -9.55
C GLU A 118 11.47 -63.37 -8.44
N GLY A 119 11.05 -63.33 -7.18
CA GLY A 119 11.91 -63.72 -6.06
C GLY A 119 11.23 -63.65 -4.69
N SER A 120 10.63 -64.77 -4.29
CA SER A 120 10.02 -65.09 -3.00
C SER A 120 10.87 -64.72 -1.77
N GLY A 121 10.25 -64.27 -0.67
CA GLY A 121 10.96 -64.13 0.60
C GLY A 121 10.18 -63.53 1.77
N SER A 122 9.38 -64.35 2.44
CA SER A 122 9.30 -64.50 3.91
C SER A 122 9.44 -63.26 4.83
N GLY A 123 8.35 -62.94 5.54
CA GLY A 123 8.34 -62.91 7.01
C GLY A 123 8.84 -61.65 7.72
N GLY A 124 7.93 -60.97 8.44
CA GLY A 124 8.32 -59.88 9.35
C GLY A 124 7.13 -59.26 10.07
N SER A 125 6.66 -59.95 11.11
CA SER A 125 5.67 -59.45 12.07
C SER A 125 6.22 -58.22 12.81
N GLY A 126 5.43 -57.14 12.87
CA GLY A 126 5.82 -55.88 13.54
C GLY A 126 4.60 -55.06 13.94
N ASN A 127 4.22 -55.20 15.20
CA ASN A 127 3.13 -54.54 15.91
C ASN A 127 3.40 -53.04 16.14
N GLY A 128 2.36 -52.21 16.08
CA GLY A 128 2.37 -50.76 16.40
C GLY A 128 1.50 -50.01 15.39
N GLY A 129 0.31 -49.52 15.70
CA GLY A 129 -0.11 -48.88 16.94
C GLY A 129 -0.61 -47.48 16.56
N SER A 130 -1.93 -47.30 16.59
CA SER A 130 -2.66 -46.04 16.75
C SER A 130 -2.08 -44.76 16.14
N GLY A 131 -2.80 -44.24 15.14
CA GLY A 131 -2.65 -42.85 14.70
C GLY A 131 -3.60 -42.51 13.57
N ASN A 132 -4.90 -42.52 13.85
CA ASN A 132 -5.94 -42.03 12.96
C ASN A 132 -5.80 -40.49 12.83
N GLY A 133 -4.88 -40.04 11.99
CA GLY A 133 -4.69 -38.64 11.62
C GLY A 133 -5.78 -38.23 10.63
N GLY A 134 -6.96 -37.91 11.17
CA GLY A 134 -8.03 -37.28 10.43
C GLY A 134 -7.49 -36.04 9.71
N SER A 135 -7.57 -36.05 8.39
CA SER A 135 -7.36 -34.91 7.53
C SER A 135 -8.40 -33.86 7.89
N GLY A 136 -8.04 -32.99 8.83
CA GLY A 136 -8.84 -31.88 9.30
C GLY A 136 -8.89 -30.82 8.21
N ASN A 137 -9.88 -30.93 7.35
CA ASN A 137 -10.36 -29.87 6.50
C ASN A 137 -10.80 -28.72 7.42
N GLY A 138 -9.90 -27.78 7.71
CA GLY A 138 -10.12 -26.61 8.56
C GLY A 138 -11.02 -25.55 7.89
N GLY A 139 -12.17 -25.98 7.37
CA GLY A 139 -13.30 -25.11 7.13
C GLY A 139 -13.90 -24.74 8.48
N GLY A 140 -13.40 -23.66 9.08
CA GLY A 140 -13.97 -23.06 10.27
C GLY A 140 -15.36 -22.50 9.99
N GLN A 141 -16.37 -23.35 10.14
CA GLN A 141 -17.75 -22.95 10.44
C GLN A 141 -18.07 -23.44 11.85
N GLY A 142 -18.31 -22.50 12.77
CA GLY A 142 -18.87 -22.80 14.08
C GLY A 142 -18.49 -21.78 15.17
N GLY A 143 -19.39 -20.82 15.42
CA GLY A 143 -19.35 -19.99 16.63
C GLY A 143 -20.02 -18.62 16.46
N GLY A 144 -21.26 -18.47 16.89
CA GLY A 144 -22.00 -17.21 16.88
C GLY A 144 -21.47 -16.20 17.91
N GLY A 145 -20.30 -15.62 17.63
CA GLY A 145 -19.81 -14.36 18.18
C GLY A 145 -19.41 -13.49 16.99
N GLY A 146 -20.20 -12.46 16.69
CA GLY A 146 -20.14 -11.75 15.41
C GLY A 146 -18.75 -11.15 15.14
N HIS A 147 -18.00 -11.73 14.20
CA HIS A 147 -16.81 -11.08 13.66
C HIS A 147 -17.19 -9.73 13.06
N THR A 148 -16.50 -8.67 13.47
CA THR A 148 -16.68 -7.33 12.92
C THR A 148 -16.54 -7.36 11.39
N PRO A 149 -17.57 -6.96 10.64
CA PRO A 149 -17.54 -7.04 9.18
C PRO A 149 -16.41 -6.16 8.63
N THR A 150 -15.60 -6.73 7.73
CA THR A 150 -14.47 -6.05 7.11
C THR A 150 -14.82 -5.64 5.68
N PHE A 151 -14.53 -4.38 5.35
CA PHE A 151 -14.73 -3.79 4.04
C PHE A 151 -13.41 -3.24 3.51
N PHE A 152 -13.19 -3.35 2.21
CA PHE A 152 -12.07 -2.78 1.48
C PHE A 152 -12.56 -1.72 0.52
N VAL A 153 -11.92 -0.55 0.53
CA VAL A 153 -12.18 0.51 -0.45
C VAL A 153 -11.08 0.53 -1.49
N ASP A 154 -11.46 0.30 -2.75
CA ASP A 154 -10.51 0.32 -3.86
C ASP A 154 -10.12 1.74 -4.31
N ASP A 155 -9.31 1.80 -5.35
CA ASP A 155 -8.76 3.04 -5.91
C ASP A 155 -9.81 3.96 -6.54
N ASP A 156 -10.95 3.41 -6.95
CA ASP A 156 -12.07 4.15 -7.54
C ASP A 156 -13.15 4.48 -6.51
N GLY A 157 -12.89 4.13 -5.25
CA GLY A 157 -13.77 4.34 -4.11
C GLY A 157 -14.84 3.27 -3.95
N GLN A 158 -14.82 2.20 -4.75
CA GLN A 158 -15.80 1.13 -4.61
C GLN A 158 -15.50 0.31 -3.36
N VAL A 159 -16.56 -0.07 -2.66
CA VAL A 159 -16.51 -0.82 -1.43
C VAL A 159 -16.74 -2.29 -1.74
N HIS A 160 -15.86 -3.13 -1.20
CA HIS A 160 -15.91 -4.57 -1.30
C HIS A 160 -15.97 -5.15 0.10
N GLN A 161 -16.91 -6.03 0.38
CA GLN A 161 -16.94 -6.76 1.65
C GLN A 161 -16.04 -7.98 1.55
N LEU A 162 -15.21 -8.20 2.57
CA LEU A 162 -14.45 -9.42 2.73
C LEU A 162 -15.34 -10.50 3.36
N LYS A 163 -15.62 -11.58 2.63
CA LYS A 163 -16.36 -12.76 3.10
C LYS A 163 -15.63 -14.02 2.69
N ASN A 164 -15.37 -14.92 3.64
CA ASN A 164 -14.75 -16.23 3.37
C ASN A 164 -13.47 -16.12 2.54
N GLY A 165 -12.63 -15.13 2.85
CA GLY A 165 -11.36 -14.88 2.15
C GLY A 165 -11.49 -14.27 0.74
N LYS A 166 -12.70 -13.89 0.31
CA LYS A 166 -12.95 -13.26 -1.00
C LYS A 166 -13.55 -11.87 -0.83
N LEU A 167 -13.20 -10.98 -1.75
CA LEU A 167 -13.82 -9.66 -1.85
C LEU A 167 -15.03 -9.72 -2.78
N SER A 168 -16.16 -9.17 -2.34
CA SER A 168 -17.37 -9.04 -3.14
C SER A 168 -17.86 -7.61 -3.07
N GLN A 169 -18.13 -7.02 -4.23
CA GLN A 169 -18.60 -5.63 -4.31
C GLN A 169 -19.91 -5.45 -3.54
N VAL A 170 -19.98 -4.37 -2.77
CA VAL A 170 -21.20 -3.93 -2.09
C VAL A 170 -22.05 -3.14 -3.09
N THR A 171 -23.31 -3.52 -3.27
CA THR A 171 -24.23 -2.86 -4.21
C THR A 171 -25.51 -2.34 -3.56
N GLY A 172 -25.68 -2.53 -2.25
CA GLY A 172 -26.84 -2.11 -1.49
C GLY A 172 -26.48 -1.77 -0.05
N THR A 173 -27.49 -1.72 0.82
CA THR A 173 -27.27 -1.48 2.25
C THR A 173 -26.49 -2.62 2.89
N THR A 174 -25.55 -2.26 3.73
CA THR A 174 -24.71 -3.21 4.46
C THR A 174 -25.32 -3.63 5.78
N GLY A 175 -26.31 -2.88 6.27
CA GLY A 175 -26.86 -3.06 7.63
C GLY A 175 -25.89 -2.62 8.73
N THR A 176 -24.78 -1.99 8.36
CA THR A 176 -23.81 -1.34 9.24
C THR A 176 -23.88 0.18 9.06
N HIS A 177 -23.11 0.92 9.85
CA HIS A 177 -22.97 2.38 9.65
C HIS A 177 -22.24 2.75 8.37
N LEU A 178 -21.68 1.80 7.62
CA LEU A 178 -20.97 2.10 6.37
C LEU A 178 -21.86 2.81 5.33
N ASP A 179 -23.17 2.58 5.39
CA ASP A 179 -24.16 3.19 4.49
C ASP A 179 -24.23 4.73 4.66
N SER A 180 -23.78 5.27 5.79
CA SER A 180 -23.76 6.71 6.05
C SER A 180 -22.56 7.44 5.41
N VAL A 181 -21.50 6.71 5.07
CA VAL A 181 -20.28 7.24 4.42
C VAL A 181 -20.09 6.70 3.02
N THR A 182 -21.11 6.01 2.49
CA THR A 182 -21.15 5.49 1.13
C THR A 182 -22.44 5.90 0.43
N SER A 183 -22.41 5.88 -0.91
CA SER A 183 -23.58 6.01 -1.78
C SER A 183 -23.45 4.97 -2.88
N ASN A 184 -24.43 4.07 -3.00
CA ASN A 184 -24.44 2.99 -4.00
C ASN A 184 -23.15 2.14 -3.99
N GLY A 185 -22.68 1.76 -2.80
CA GLY A 185 -21.47 0.94 -2.66
C GLY A 185 -20.15 1.67 -2.92
N LYS A 186 -20.19 2.99 -3.10
CA LYS A 186 -19.00 3.82 -3.29
C LYS A 186 -18.84 4.79 -2.13
N VAL A 187 -17.63 4.97 -1.61
CA VAL A 187 -17.41 5.94 -0.52
C VAL A 187 -17.67 7.38 -0.97
N ASN A 188 -18.22 8.15 -0.05
CA ASN A 188 -18.46 9.58 -0.21
C ASN A 188 -17.16 10.36 0.04
N ASP A 189 -16.17 10.18 -0.86
CA ASP A 189 -14.89 10.88 -0.76
C ASP A 189 -15.08 12.41 -0.88
N PRO A 190 -14.22 13.20 -0.23
CA PRO A 190 -14.16 14.63 -0.42
C PRO A 190 -13.68 15.00 -1.83
N THR A 191 -14.26 16.07 -2.36
CA THR A 191 -13.85 16.75 -3.57
C THR A 191 -12.42 17.28 -3.43
N ALA A 192 -11.79 17.67 -4.54
CA ALA A 192 -10.44 18.26 -4.49
C ALA A 192 -10.38 19.51 -3.60
N LYS A 193 -11.43 20.35 -3.63
CA LYS A 193 -11.54 21.56 -2.78
C LYS A 193 -11.67 21.19 -1.30
N GLU A 194 -12.49 20.20 -0.96
CA GLU A 194 -12.62 19.70 0.42
C GLU A 194 -11.32 19.06 0.91
N LYS A 195 -10.65 18.24 0.09
CA LYS A 195 -9.33 17.67 0.40
C LYS A 195 -8.27 18.75 0.68
N GLN A 196 -8.33 19.87 -0.03
CA GLN A 196 -7.45 21.02 0.23
C GLN A 196 -7.77 21.68 1.59
N ALA A 197 -9.05 21.77 1.96
CA ALA A 197 -9.47 22.24 3.29
C ALA A 197 -9.02 21.29 4.41
N TYR A 198 -9.01 19.99 4.13
CA TYR A 198 -8.46 18.97 5.03
C TYR A 198 -6.94 18.84 4.97
N SER A 199 -6.24 19.70 4.22
CA SER A 199 -4.79 19.72 4.25
C SER A 199 -4.28 20.35 5.54
N THR A 200 -3.15 19.83 6.02
CA THR A 200 -2.50 20.31 7.25
C THR A 200 -2.10 21.79 7.15
N ASN A 201 -1.93 22.35 5.95
CA ASN A 201 -1.48 23.74 5.71
C ASN A 201 -2.52 24.85 6.03
N GLN A 202 -3.83 24.54 6.06
CA GLN A 202 -4.86 25.57 6.31
C GLN A 202 -5.16 25.79 7.79
N ARG A 203 -5.22 24.71 8.59
CA ARG A 203 -5.46 24.78 10.04
C ARG A 203 -4.17 25.04 10.87
N THR A 204 -2.98 24.72 10.34
CA THR A 204 -1.69 24.96 11.03
C THR A 204 -1.36 26.44 11.25
N ARG A 205 -1.75 27.34 10.34
CA ARG A 205 -1.48 28.79 10.50
C ARG A 205 -2.16 29.43 11.70
N LYS A 206 -3.17 28.79 12.29
CA LYS A 206 -3.91 29.34 13.44
C LYS A 206 -3.52 28.72 14.79
N ARG A 207 -2.77 27.62 14.84
CA ARG A 207 -2.55 26.90 16.11
C ARG A 207 -1.10 26.75 16.58
N VAL A 208 -0.06 26.74 15.74
CA VAL A 208 1.18 26.06 16.18
C VAL A 208 2.44 26.90 15.95
N GLY A 209 3.15 27.19 17.06
CA GLY A 209 4.55 27.56 17.09
C GLY A 209 5.46 26.35 16.77
N ASN A 210 6.78 26.54 16.80
CA ASN A 210 7.76 25.58 16.25
C ASN A 210 8.08 24.35 17.11
N ASP A 211 7.47 24.19 18.28
CA ASP A 211 7.56 22.97 19.09
C ASP A 211 6.24 22.22 18.87
N ASP A 212 6.25 21.04 18.23
CA ASP A 212 5.04 20.40 17.67
C ASP A 212 4.55 19.22 18.55
N PRO A 213 3.78 19.45 19.64
CA PRO A 213 3.07 18.41 20.39
C PRO A 213 1.84 17.87 19.65
N ASP A 214 1.53 18.38 18.45
CA ASP A 214 0.25 18.17 17.73
C ASP A 214 0.35 17.07 16.65
N VAL A 215 0.89 15.91 17.00
CA VAL A 215 0.91 14.71 16.12
C VAL A 215 0.41 13.48 16.87
N VAL A 216 -0.29 12.60 16.16
CA VAL A 216 -0.77 11.35 16.76
C VAL A 216 0.42 10.46 17.09
N GLN A 217 0.43 9.93 18.31
CA GLN A 217 1.42 8.95 18.70
C GLN A 217 0.94 7.57 18.28
N SER A 218 1.66 6.94 17.36
CA SER A 218 1.39 5.55 16.98
C SER A 218 2.29 4.58 17.74
N ARG A 219 1.72 3.50 18.28
CA ARG A 219 2.45 2.43 18.97
C ARG A 219 2.75 1.27 18.01
N ARG A 220 3.94 0.70 18.10
CA ARG A 220 4.25 -0.51 17.32
C ARG A 220 3.52 -1.72 17.89
N LEU A 221 2.96 -2.56 17.02
CA LEU A 221 2.38 -3.85 17.43
C LEU A 221 3.47 -4.81 17.92
N THR A 222 3.13 -5.57 18.97
CA THR A 222 3.96 -6.67 19.52
C THR A 222 3.30 -8.03 19.32
N GLU A 223 2.07 -8.04 18.82
CA GLU A 223 1.29 -9.20 18.40
C GLU A 223 0.27 -8.75 17.34
N PRO A 224 -0.22 -9.66 16.49
CA PRO A 224 -1.29 -9.33 15.54
C PRO A 224 -2.56 -8.82 16.23
N SER A 225 -3.25 -7.88 15.60
CA SER A 225 -4.56 -7.37 16.02
C SER A 225 -5.62 -7.67 14.97
N ASP A 226 -6.90 -7.54 15.31
CA ASP A 226 -8.01 -7.66 14.35
C ASP A 226 -7.86 -6.68 13.17
N LEU A 227 -7.35 -5.47 13.45
CA LEU A 227 -7.08 -4.45 12.45
C LEU A 227 -5.93 -4.86 11.51
N SER A 228 -4.84 -5.43 12.02
CA SER A 228 -3.74 -5.90 11.17
C SER A 228 -4.13 -7.13 10.36
N LEU A 229 -4.88 -8.06 10.98
CA LEU A 229 -5.45 -9.22 10.30
C LEU A 229 -6.39 -8.83 9.16
N ALA A 230 -7.23 -7.79 9.35
CA ALA A 230 -8.09 -7.29 8.29
C ALA A 230 -7.28 -6.81 7.07
N VAL A 231 -6.17 -6.09 7.30
CA VAL A 231 -5.26 -5.66 6.23
C VAL A 231 -4.67 -6.86 5.50
N GLU A 232 -4.09 -7.81 6.22
CA GLU A 232 -3.44 -8.99 5.64
C GLU A 232 -4.42 -9.87 4.87
N ASN A 233 -5.64 -10.07 5.40
CA ASN A 233 -6.69 -10.82 4.73
C ASN A 233 -7.16 -10.13 3.45
N VAL A 234 -7.27 -8.80 3.43
CA VAL A 234 -7.57 -8.04 2.21
C VAL A 234 -6.44 -8.18 1.19
N ARG A 235 -5.17 -8.07 1.60
CA ARG A 235 -4.04 -8.32 0.71
C ARG A 235 -4.10 -9.71 0.09
N ARG A 236 -4.35 -10.74 0.90
CA ARG A 236 -4.50 -12.13 0.43
C ARG A 236 -5.61 -12.28 -0.59
N ALA A 237 -6.79 -11.74 -0.29
CA ALA A 237 -7.94 -11.77 -1.19
C ALA A 237 -7.66 -11.05 -2.52
N LYS A 238 -6.81 -10.00 -2.50
CA LYS A 238 -6.38 -9.26 -3.68
C LYS A 238 -5.16 -9.84 -4.39
N GLN A 239 -4.47 -10.81 -3.78
CA GLN A 239 -3.13 -11.24 -4.19
C GLN A 239 -2.13 -10.06 -4.30
N ASP A 240 -2.31 -9.03 -3.48
CA ASP A 240 -1.44 -7.84 -3.49
C ASP A 240 -0.37 -7.92 -2.41
N TYR A 241 0.78 -8.46 -2.81
CA TYR A 241 2.01 -8.50 -2.01
C TYR A 241 3.05 -7.49 -2.50
N SER A 242 2.62 -6.42 -3.18
CA SER A 242 3.54 -5.40 -3.66
C SER A 242 4.23 -4.70 -2.49
N LYS A 243 5.57 -4.60 -2.55
CA LYS A 243 6.41 -3.92 -1.55
C LYS A 243 6.33 -2.38 -1.62
N GLY A 244 5.50 -1.83 -2.51
CA GLY A 244 5.38 -0.39 -2.76
C GLY A 244 4.10 0.26 -2.24
N ASN A 245 3.05 -0.54 -2.03
CA ASN A 245 1.77 -0.03 -1.53
C ASN A 245 1.67 -0.30 -0.04
N ASN A 246 1.27 0.71 0.73
CA ASN A 246 0.94 0.58 2.14
C ASN A 246 -0.57 0.43 2.29
N TYR A 247 -1.00 -0.41 3.21
CA TYR A 247 -2.39 -0.54 3.61
C TYR A 247 -2.58 0.00 5.04
N ALA A 248 -3.81 0.41 5.33
CA ALA A 248 -4.26 0.79 6.66
C ALA A 248 -5.68 0.24 6.87
N SER A 249 -6.04 0.07 8.13
CA SER A 249 -7.39 -0.24 8.56
C SER A 249 -7.80 0.67 9.70
N LEU A 250 -9.09 0.97 9.79
CA LEU A 250 -9.70 1.59 10.94
C LEU A 250 -10.90 0.77 11.37
N ARG A 251 -11.22 0.79 12.66
CA ARG A 251 -12.48 0.29 13.18
C ARG A 251 -13.36 1.49 13.50
N TYR A 252 -14.59 1.41 13.05
CA TYR A 252 -15.64 2.37 13.36
C TYR A 252 -16.68 1.68 14.24
N VAL A 253 -17.09 2.34 15.31
CA VAL A 253 -18.16 1.91 16.21
C VAL A 253 -19.20 3.03 16.26
N GLY A 254 -20.42 2.73 15.80
CA GLY A 254 -21.51 3.69 15.85
C GLY A 254 -22.20 3.74 17.20
N GLU A 255 -23.06 4.73 17.39
CA GLU A 255 -23.79 4.95 18.66
C GLU A 255 -24.71 3.77 19.05
N ASP A 256 -25.19 3.00 18.08
CA ASP A 256 -26.00 1.79 18.30
C ASP A 256 -25.15 0.54 18.62
N GLY A 257 -23.84 0.69 18.75
CA GLY A 257 -22.88 -0.37 19.04
C GLY A 257 -22.50 -1.23 17.85
N LYS A 258 -23.08 -1.01 16.65
CA LYS A 258 -22.64 -1.72 15.44
C LYS A 258 -21.30 -1.19 14.98
N ASP A 259 -20.43 -2.11 14.61
CA ASP A 259 -19.08 -1.79 14.18
C ASP A 259 -18.74 -2.36 12.79
N TYR A 260 -17.69 -1.82 12.20
CA TYR A 260 -17.06 -2.39 11.00
C TYR A 260 -15.58 -2.02 10.96
N ILE A 261 -14.81 -2.81 10.20
CA ILE A 261 -13.43 -2.49 9.86
C ILE A 261 -13.38 -2.01 8.40
N LEU A 262 -12.77 -0.85 8.16
CA LEU A 262 -12.55 -0.31 6.83
C LEU A 262 -11.06 -0.35 6.49
N VAL A 263 -10.73 -1.03 5.39
CA VAL A 263 -9.38 -1.22 4.88
C VAL A 263 -9.22 -0.41 3.60
N GLY A 264 -8.07 0.24 3.44
CA GLY A 264 -7.72 0.96 2.23
C GLY A 264 -6.22 0.96 2.00
N ARG A 265 -5.84 1.19 0.74
CA ARG A 265 -4.44 1.23 0.33
C ARG A 265 -4.04 2.60 -0.16
N SER A 266 -2.76 2.89 -0.03
CA SER A 266 -2.14 4.04 -0.67
C SER A 266 -2.28 3.93 -2.19
N SER A 267 -2.71 5.02 -2.83
CA SER A 267 -2.75 5.14 -4.28
C SER A 267 -2.71 6.60 -4.73
N ASN A 268 -2.34 6.82 -5.99
CA ASN A 268 -2.32 8.16 -6.58
C ASN A 268 -3.73 8.79 -6.64
N LYS A 269 -4.79 7.96 -6.72
CA LYS A 269 -6.17 8.43 -6.79
C LYS A 269 -6.73 8.80 -5.42
N ARG A 270 -6.35 8.07 -4.36
CA ARG A 270 -6.99 8.19 -3.03
C ARG A 270 -6.06 8.64 -1.90
N ASN A 271 -4.83 9.02 -2.21
CA ASN A 271 -3.80 9.48 -1.27
C ASN A 271 -3.22 8.33 -0.44
N HIS A 272 -2.53 8.64 0.65
CA HIS A 272 -2.01 7.67 1.60
C HIS A 272 -3.16 6.87 2.24
N SER A 273 -2.90 5.61 2.55
CA SER A 273 -3.86 4.65 3.08
C SER A 273 -4.74 5.20 4.21
N GLU A 274 -4.16 5.89 5.19
CA GLU A 274 -4.82 6.47 6.36
C GLU A 274 -5.86 7.51 5.95
N ARG A 275 -5.46 8.40 5.03
CA ARG A 275 -6.35 9.42 4.48
C ARG A 275 -7.40 8.80 3.58
N SER A 276 -7.05 7.76 2.83
CA SER A 276 -7.97 7.06 1.92
C SER A 276 -9.16 6.45 2.69
N ILE A 277 -8.93 5.94 3.90
CA ILE A 277 -10.01 5.40 4.73
C ILE A 277 -10.63 6.45 5.64
N GLY A 278 -9.88 7.45 6.12
CA GLY A 278 -10.40 8.46 7.03
C GLY A 278 -11.24 9.56 6.35
N TYR A 279 -10.95 9.90 5.09
CA TYR A 279 -11.63 10.99 4.39
C TYR A 279 -13.17 10.84 4.30
N PRO A 280 -13.74 9.68 3.98
CA PRO A 280 -15.19 9.49 4.00
C PRO A 280 -15.80 9.76 5.38
N LEU A 281 -15.14 9.33 6.46
CA LEU A 281 -15.63 9.55 7.83
C LEU A 281 -15.58 11.03 8.19
N VAL A 282 -14.45 11.70 7.95
CA VAL A 282 -14.28 13.14 8.23
C VAL A 282 -15.27 14.00 7.43
N LYS A 283 -15.54 13.62 6.18
CA LYS A 283 -16.56 14.31 5.36
C LYS A 283 -17.97 14.06 5.90
N GLY A 284 -18.23 12.85 6.38
CA GLY A 284 -19.51 12.47 6.98
C GLY A 284 -19.75 13.00 8.40
N GLY A 285 -18.74 13.61 9.04
CA GLY A 285 -18.82 14.01 10.45
C GLY A 285 -18.83 12.81 11.41
N GLN A 286 -18.18 11.72 11.01
CA GLN A 286 -18.18 10.42 11.70
C GLN A 286 -16.80 10.00 12.21
N GLU A 287 -15.81 10.88 12.10
CA GLU A 287 -14.45 10.63 12.57
C GLU A 287 -14.37 10.22 14.05
N HIS A 288 -15.31 10.67 14.88
CA HIS A 288 -15.33 10.41 16.31
C HIS A 288 -15.77 8.99 16.67
N GLY A 289 -16.40 8.26 15.73
CA GLY A 289 -16.71 6.84 15.93
C GLY A 289 -15.51 5.92 15.66
N ILE A 290 -14.35 6.47 15.28
CA ILE A 290 -13.14 5.67 15.03
C ILE A 290 -12.47 5.35 16.38
N ASP A 291 -12.52 4.09 16.82
CA ASP A 291 -11.92 3.66 18.10
C ASP A 291 -10.47 3.19 17.96
N GLY A 292 -10.08 2.71 16.76
CA GLY A 292 -8.75 2.21 16.49
C GLY A 292 -8.34 2.35 15.03
N LEU A 293 -7.04 2.55 14.80
CA LEU A 293 -6.44 2.65 13.48
C LEU A 293 -5.11 1.89 13.43
N TYR A 294 -4.94 1.06 12.41
CA TYR A 294 -3.69 0.34 12.14
C TYR A 294 -3.13 0.76 10.78
N THR A 295 -1.81 0.90 10.71
CA THR A 295 -1.07 1.08 9.46
C THR A 295 0.05 0.06 9.35
N GLU A 296 0.32 -0.48 8.16
CA GLU A 296 1.41 -1.44 8.07
C GLU A 296 2.77 -0.80 8.39
N ARG A 297 2.94 0.47 8.06
CA ARG A 297 4.10 1.29 8.38
C ARG A 297 3.69 2.44 9.29
N ARG A 298 4.57 2.86 10.20
CA ARG A 298 4.36 4.08 11.00
C ARG A 298 3.87 5.24 10.12
N PRO A 299 2.81 5.99 10.52
CA PRO A 299 2.30 7.11 9.74
C PRO A 299 3.41 8.10 9.34
N CYS A 300 3.40 8.57 8.10
CA CYS A 300 4.45 9.43 7.56
C CYS A 300 4.60 10.75 8.34
N GLN A 301 5.84 11.09 8.73
CA GLN A 301 6.15 12.32 9.46
C GLN A 301 6.34 13.55 8.55
N SER A 302 6.82 13.34 7.32
CA SER A 302 7.07 14.42 6.36
C SER A 302 6.30 14.24 5.04
N GLY A 303 6.17 15.34 4.28
CA GLY A 303 5.43 15.39 3.02
C GLY A 303 3.91 15.35 3.24
N SER A 304 3.34 14.15 3.25
CA SER A 304 1.91 13.95 3.49
C SER A 304 1.51 14.15 4.95
N THR A 305 2.45 14.18 5.91
CA THR A 305 2.18 14.47 7.34
C THR A 305 0.96 13.70 7.87
N CYS A 306 0.94 12.37 7.67
CA CYS A 306 -0.18 11.51 8.04
C CYS A 306 -0.44 11.56 9.56
N GLU A 307 0.63 11.54 10.37
CA GLU A 307 0.50 11.61 11.83
C GLU A 307 -0.20 12.89 12.30
N ARG A 308 0.10 14.01 11.63
CA ARG A 308 -0.54 15.30 11.91
C ARG A 308 -1.98 15.34 11.40
N TRP A 309 -2.23 14.77 10.22
CA TRP A 309 -3.59 14.71 9.68
C TRP A 309 -4.52 13.90 10.58
N LEU A 310 -4.05 12.74 11.06
CA LEU A 310 -4.77 11.91 12.03
C LEU A 310 -5.04 12.67 13.32
N TYR A 311 -4.05 13.37 13.87
CA TYR A 311 -4.24 14.21 15.05
C TYR A 311 -5.34 15.26 14.85
N MET A 312 -5.30 15.98 13.73
CA MET A 312 -6.18 17.13 13.47
C MET A 312 -7.62 16.78 13.11
N TYR A 313 -7.87 15.59 12.58
CA TYR A 313 -9.16 15.22 11.99
C TYR A 313 -9.74 13.91 12.53
N VAL A 314 -8.97 13.10 13.26
CA VAL A 314 -9.44 11.80 13.75
C VAL A 314 -9.31 11.69 15.26
N GLN A 315 -8.13 11.97 15.82
CA GLN A 315 -7.92 11.91 17.26
C GLN A 315 -8.62 13.06 18.00
N ASP A 316 -8.74 14.24 17.38
CA ASP A 316 -9.35 15.46 17.96
C ASP A 316 -9.51 15.42 19.49
N PRO A 317 -8.56 15.96 20.28
CA PRO A 317 -8.50 15.77 21.73
C PRO A 317 -9.79 16.08 22.49
N ASP A 318 -10.65 16.92 21.93
CA ASP A 318 -11.94 17.30 22.53
C ASP A 318 -13.04 16.23 22.32
N HIS A 319 -12.89 15.35 21.33
CA HIS A 319 -13.96 14.44 20.88
C HIS A 319 -13.53 12.97 20.74
N ASN A 320 -12.26 12.67 20.46
CA ASN A 320 -11.76 11.29 20.34
C ASN A 320 -10.35 11.09 20.98
N PRO A 321 -10.13 11.55 22.23
CA PRO A 321 -8.79 11.59 22.83
C PRO A 321 -8.12 10.20 22.95
N ASN A 322 -8.90 9.13 22.91
CA ASN A 322 -8.47 7.76 23.17
C ASN A 322 -8.23 6.93 21.90
N LEU A 323 -8.12 7.55 20.73
CA LEU A 323 -7.81 6.85 19.47
C LEU A 323 -6.54 5.99 19.62
N ASP A 324 -6.67 4.67 19.55
CA ASP A 324 -5.51 3.75 19.53
C ASP A 324 -4.96 3.67 18.10
N VAL A 325 -3.82 4.32 17.87
CA VAL A 325 -3.11 4.22 16.59
C VAL A 325 -1.95 3.25 16.73
N THR A 326 -1.97 2.19 15.92
CA THR A 326 -0.93 1.17 15.90
C THR A 326 -0.27 1.04 14.54
N HIS A 327 0.95 0.49 14.50
CA HIS A 327 1.63 0.18 13.25
C HIS A 327 2.44 -1.12 13.29
N GLY A 328 2.65 -1.73 12.12
CA GLY A 328 3.40 -2.98 11.99
C GLY A 328 4.92 -2.78 12.02
N VAL A 329 5.44 -1.97 11.10
CA VAL A 329 6.88 -1.70 10.95
C VAL A 329 7.20 -0.21 11.11
N GLN A 330 8.41 0.09 11.57
CA GLN A 330 8.84 1.49 11.66
C GLN A 330 9.01 2.10 10.29
N TYR A 331 8.80 3.41 10.27
CA TYR A 331 9.09 4.24 9.13
C TYR A 331 9.62 5.57 9.63
N ASP A 332 10.83 5.91 9.18
CA ASP A 332 11.44 7.18 9.46
C ASP A 332 11.71 7.92 8.15
N SER A 333 10.91 8.96 7.90
CA SER A 333 11.05 9.78 6.71
C SER A 333 12.31 10.65 6.68
N SER A 334 13.02 10.79 7.81
CA SER A 334 14.31 11.48 7.89
C SER A 334 15.46 10.66 7.29
N VAL A 335 15.30 9.33 7.22
CA VAL A 335 16.27 8.43 6.58
C VAL A 335 16.28 8.70 5.06
N LYS A 336 17.38 9.28 4.58
CA LYS A 336 17.56 9.69 3.17
C LYS A 336 17.67 8.50 2.22
N ASP A 337 18.33 7.43 2.67
CA ASP A 337 18.46 6.20 1.90
C ASP A 337 17.11 5.48 1.82
N LYS A 338 16.54 5.43 0.61
CA LYS A 338 15.24 4.79 0.38
C LYS A 338 15.29 3.28 0.61
N GLY A 339 16.42 2.63 0.35
CA GLY A 339 16.62 1.21 0.59
C GLY A 339 16.54 0.90 2.08
N LEU A 340 17.35 1.60 2.88
CA LEU A 340 17.33 1.44 4.35
C LEU A 340 15.98 1.80 4.94
N ARG A 341 15.36 2.90 4.49
CA ARG A 341 14.04 3.34 4.97
C ARG A 341 12.91 2.34 4.66
N ASN A 342 13.04 1.58 3.58
CA ASN A 342 12.01 0.63 3.15
C ASN A 342 12.33 -0.82 3.55
N ALA A 343 13.58 -1.14 3.91
CA ALA A 343 14.02 -2.48 4.24
C ALA A 343 13.16 -3.17 5.32
N PRO A 344 12.72 -2.50 6.40
CA PRO A 344 11.82 -3.12 7.36
C PRO A 344 10.51 -3.61 6.76
N PHE A 345 9.90 -2.77 5.93
CA PHE A 345 8.66 -3.12 5.25
C PHE A 345 8.87 -4.25 4.23
N GLN A 346 10.03 -4.30 3.56
CA GLN A 346 10.34 -5.40 2.66
C GLN A 346 10.42 -6.75 3.39
N ARG A 347 11.08 -6.78 4.56
CA ARG A 347 11.15 -7.99 5.41
C ARG A 347 9.77 -8.44 5.90
N TYR A 348 8.93 -7.49 6.33
CA TYR A 348 7.54 -7.78 6.70
C TYR A 348 6.77 -8.39 5.52
N MET A 349 6.88 -7.81 4.32
CA MET A 349 6.21 -8.35 3.13
C MET A 349 6.72 -9.74 2.74
N ASP A 350 8.03 -10.00 2.87
CA ASP A 350 8.62 -11.31 2.60
C ASP A 350 8.09 -12.38 3.58
N GLN A 351 8.00 -12.04 4.86
CA GLN A 351 7.40 -12.93 5.86
C GLN A 351 5.91 -13.16 5.60
N LEU A 352 5.15 -12.10 5.28
CA LEU A 352 3.72 -12.21 4.99
C LEU A 352 3.44 -13.14 3.81
N VAL A 353 4.24 -13.04 2.75
CA VAL A 353 4.17 -13.95 1.59
C VAL A 353 4.45 -15.38 2.02
N SER A 354 5.51 -15.60 2.80
CA SER A 354 5.88 -16.92 3.31
C SER A 354 4.77 -17.52 4.18
N ASP A 355 4.21 -16.75 5.11
CA ASP A 355 3.13 -17.17 6.01
C ASP A 355 1.91 -17.58 5.19
N HIS A 356 1.47 -16.75 4.26
CA HIS A 356 0.29 -17.03 3.44
C HIS A 356 0.50 -18.22 2.50
N ALA A 357 1.68 -18.38 1.91
CA ALA A 357 2.03 -19.55 1.10
C ALA A 357 2.02 -20.85 1.93
N GLY A 358 2.44 -20.77 3.20
CA GLY A 358 2.38 -21.87 4.15
C GLY A 358 1.01 -22.12 4.79
N GLY A 359 -0.03 -21.38 4.39
CA GLY A 359 -1.37 -21.48 5.00
C GLY A 359 -1.47 -20.89 6.40
N ASN A 360 -0.43 -20.20 6.89
CA ASN A 360 -0.48 -19.47 8.14
C ASN A 360 -1.22 -18.14 7.93
N HIS A 361 -2.38 -17.99 8.55
CA HIS A 361 -3.24 -16.80 8.43
C HIS A 361 -3.52 -16.16 9.79
N ARG A 362 -2.64 -16.41 10.78
CA ARG A 362 -2.78 -15.92 12.16
C ARG A 362 -2.29 -14.48 12.36
N GLY A 363 -1.76 -13.84 11.32
CA GLY A 363 -1.24 -12.50 11.38
C GLY A 363 0.30 -12.48 11.40
N THR A 364 0.91 -11.64 10.57
CA THR A 364 2.37 -11.46 10.51
C THR A 364 2.80 -10.21 11.30
N ALA A 365 1.99 -9.15 11.30
CA ALA A 365 2.32 -7.91 12.01
C ALA A 365 2.56 -8.14 13.52
N GLY A 366 3.65 -7.58 14.06
CA GLY A 366 4.00 -7.70 15.48
C GLY A 366 4.65 -9.02 15.88
N THR A 367 4.64 -10.07 15.05
CA THR A 367 5.19 -11.40 15.41
C THR A 367 6.70 -11.44 15.54
N THR A 368 7.41 -10.54 14.85
CA THR A 368 8.88 -10.44 14.90
C THR A 368 9.32 -9.00 14.75
N ASN A 369 10.58 -8.72 15.09
CA ASN A 369 11.16 -7.42 14.86
C ASN A 369 11.65 -7.28 13.40
N PHE A 370 10.87 -6.58 12.58
CA PHE A 370 11.23 -6.27 11.20
C PHE A 370 12.15 -5.06 11.01
N ASP A 371 12.51 -4.27 12.04
CA ASP A 371 13.20 -2.97 11.87
C ASP A 371 14.72 -3.07 11.70
#